data_AF-A0A2V5XY75-F1
#
_entry.id   AF-A0A2V5XY75-F1
#
_cell.length_a   1.000
_cell.length_b   1.000
_cell.length_c   1.000
_cell.angle_alpha   90.00
_cell.angle_beta   90.00
_cell.angle_gamma   90.00
#
_symmetry.space_group_name_H-M   'P 1'
#
loop_
_entity.id
_entity.type
_entity.pdbx_description
1 polymer ?
#
loop_
_entity_poly.entity_id
_entity_poly.type
_entity_poly.pdbx_seq_one_letter_code
_entity_poly.pdbx_strand_id
1 'polypeptide(L)'
;MKPRILFASVITILLWSAILPVNAQVNVTQQHNHLSRDGLYIDSTLTPANAANLSRDLNFNGTITGNVYAQPLYVEGGPNGAIVIAVTESNNVYALNANDGSIIWQRNLGPAVTSGL
;
A
#
# COMPACT_ATOMS: atom_id res chain seq x y z
N MET A 1 65.46 -23.94 -12.75
CA MET A 1 65.83 -22.97 -11.69
C MET A 1 64.60 -22.11 -11.40
N LYS A 2 64.08 -22.20 -10.17
CA LYS A 2 63.05 -21.31 -9.61
C LYS A 2 63.75 -20.11 -8.97
N PRO A 3 63.08 -18.95 -8.94
CA PRO A 3 62.96 -18.26 -7.67
C PRO A 3 61.50 -17.97 -7.34
N ARG A 4 61.16 -18.22 -6.08
CA ARG A 4 59.94 -17.81 -5.41
C ARG A 4 60.25 -16.51 -4.66
N ILE A 5 59.43 -15.47 -4.81
CA ILE A 5 59.32 -14.39 -3.81
C ILE A 5 57.83 -14.09 -3.62
N LEU A 6 57.45 -13.96 -2.35
CA LEU A 6 56.10 -13.93 -1.80
C LEU A 6 55.72 -12.53 -1.26
N PHE A 7 54.41 -12.31 -1.14
CA PHE A 7 53.65 -11.35 -0.31
C PHE A 7 53.63 -9.85 -0.67
N ALA A 8 52.45 -9.39 -1.13
CA ALA A 8 51.85 -8.14 -0.64
C ALA A 8 50.31 -8.27 -0.71
N SER A 9 49.70 -8.01 0.43
CA SER A 9 48.28 -8.10 0.75
C SER A 9 47.47 -7.00 0.05
N VAL A 10 46.40 -7.34 -0.68
CA VAL A 10 45.18 -6.50 -0.78
C VAL A 10 43.99 -7.44 -0.95
N ILE A 11 43.40 -7.88 0.17
CA ILE A 11 42.03 -8.38 0.19
C ILE A 11 41.12 -7.18 -0.13
N THR A 12 40.74 -7.04 -1.40
CA THR A 12 39.62 -6.18 -1.79
C THR A 12 38.35 -6.97 -1.51
N ILE A 13 37.78 -6.79 -0.31
CA ILE A 13 36.37 -7.13 -0.09
C ILE A 13 35.58 -6.17 -0.97
N LEU A 14 35.23 -6.62 -2.17
CA LEU A 14 34.16 -6.01 -2.94
C LEU A 14 32.90 -6.18 -2.09
N LEU A 15 32.56 -5.14 -1.31
CA LEU A 15 31.22 -4.96 -0.78
C LEU A 15 30.30 -4.85 -2.00
N TRP A 16 29.77 -5.99 -2.42
CA TRP A 16 28.62 -6.04 -3.30
C TRP A 16 27.46 -5.50 -2.46
N SER A 17 27.22 -4.20 -2.53
CA SER A 17 25.97 -3.61 -2.08
C SER A 17 24.88 -4.25 -2.95
N ALA A 18 24.29 -5.34 -2.49
CA ALA A 18 23.03 -5.79 -3.07
C ALA A 18 22.06 -4.63 -2.86
N ILE A 19 21.75 -3.91 -3.93
CA ILE A 19 20.58 -3.03 -3.96
C ILE A 19 19.40 -3.99 -3.90
N LEU A 20 18.97 -4.32 -2.68
CA LEU A 20 17.70 -4.99 -2.51
C LEU A 20 16.66 -3.99 -3.00
N PRO A 21 15.83 -4.33 -3.99
CA PRO A 21 14.69 -3.50 -4.31
C PRO A 21 13.87 -3.40 -3.02
N VAL A 22 13.79 -2.21 -2.45
CA VAL A 22 12.72 -1.93 -1.49
C VAL A 22 11.47 -2.04 -2.35
N ASN A 23 10.76 -3.16 -2.23
CA ASN A 23 9.44 -3.23 -2.82
C ASN A 23 8.65 -2.12 -2.13
N ALA A 24 8.09 -1.20 -2.91
CA ALA A 24 7.15 -0.23 -2.37
C ALA A 24 6.14 -1.02 -1.53
N GLN A 25 5.88 -0.56 -0.32
CA GLN A 25 4.81 -1.13 0.47
C GLN A 25 3.52 -0.75 -0.25
N VAL A 26 2.98 -1.61 -1.12
CA VAL A 26 1.81 -1.24 -1.95
C VAL A 26 0.49 -1.46 -1.20
N ASN A 27 0.46 -2.45 -0.31
CA ASN A 27 -0.76 -2.82 0.41
C ASN A 27 -0.95 -2.01 1.69
N VAL A 28 -2.20 -1.65 1.98
CA VAL A 28 -2.68 -1.10 3.24
C VAL A 28 -3.69 -2.09 3.83
N THR A 29 -3.24 -3.02 4.67
CA THR A 29 -4.05 -4.18 5.10
C THR A 29 -4.66 -4.04 6.49
N GLN A 30 -4.26 -3.00 7.22
CA GLN A 30 -4.73 -2.70 8.56
C GLN A 30 -4.75 -1.19 8.81
N GLN A 31 -5.43 -0.77 9.87
CA GLN A 31 -5.44 0.64 10.27
C GLN A 31 -4.01 1.13 10.52
N HIS A 32 -3.66 2.26 9.89
CA HIS A 32 -2.29 2.82 9.89
C HIS A 32 -1.19 1.85 9.41
N ASN A 33 -1.57 0.78 8.71
CA ASN A 33 -0.73 -0.24 8.07
C ASN A 33 0.43 -0.82 8.88
N HIS A 34 0.40 -0.72 10.21
CA HIS A 34 1.48 -1.19 11.06
C HIS A 34 0.95 -1.60 12.43
N LEU A 35 1.63 -2.53 13.12
CA LEU A 35 1.22 -2.99 14.45
C LEU A 35 1.26 -1.86 15.48
N SER A 36 2.22 -0.92 15.35
CA SER A 36 2.30 0.29 16.18
C SER A 36 1.25 1.34 15.81
N ARG A 37 0.58 1.19 14.66
CA ARG A 37 -0.35 2.17 14.08
C ARG A 37 0.29 3.55 13.86
N ASP A 38 1.52 3.60 13.39
CA ASP A 38 2.24 4.85 13.11
C ASP A 38 1.81 5.53 11.80
N GLY A 39 1.23 4.78 10.85
CA GLY A 39 0.75 5.32 9.58
C GLY A 39 1.87 5.60 8.58
N LEU A 40 3.08 5.07 8.81
CA LEU A 40 4.20 5.30 7.92
C LEU A 40 4.01 4.52 6.61
N TYR A 41 4.00 5.26 5.50
CA TYR A 41 3.94 4.70 4.16
C TYR A 41 5.03 5.34 3.30
N ILE A 42 5.99 4.51 2.85
CA ILE A 42 7.12 4.96 2.05
C ILE A 42 6.92 4.51 0.61
N ASP A 43 6.74 5.50 -0.28
CA ASP A 43 6.79 5.33 -1.72
C ASP A 43 7.99 6.12 -2.26
N SER A 44 8.97 5.42 -2.82
CA SER A 44 10.18 6.03 -3.38
C SER A 44 9.90 6.99 -4.54
N THR A 45 8.75 6.86 -5.19
CA THR A 45 8.32 7.73 -6.28
C THR A 45 7.71 9.05 -5.78
N LEU A 46 7.24 9.07 -4.52
CA LEU A 46 6.66 10.27 -3.90
C LEU A 46 7.76 11.18 -3.33
N THR A 47 8.50 11.82 -4.23
CA THR A 47 9.52 12.83 -3.90
C THR A 47 8.91 14.23 -3.89
N PRO A 48 9.55 15.25 -3.27
CA PRO A 48 9.07 16.64 -3.35
C PRO A 48 8.90 17.15 -4.79
N ALA A 49 9.77 16.74 -5.72
CA ALA A 49 9.67 17.11 -7.13
C ALA A 49 8.47 16.44 -7.83
N ASN A 50 8.18 15.17 -7.52
CA ASN A 50 7.03 14.47 -8.10
C ASN A 50 5.71 14.89 -7.45
N ALA A 51 5.72 15.24 -6.15
CA ALA A 51 4.55 15.74 -5.43
C ALA A 51 4.02 17.06 -6.02
N ALA A 52 4.90 17.90 -6.60
CA ALA A 52 4.49 19.11 -7.32
C ALA A 52 3.61 18.82 -8.55
N ASN A 53 3.68 17.59 -9.08
CA ASN A 53 2.91 17.15 -10.24
C ASN A 53 1.74 16.22 -9.85
N LEU A 54 1.43 16.09 -8.56
CA LEU A 54 0.34 15.23 -8.10
C LEU A 54 -1.00 15.78 -8.62
N SER A 55 -1.70 14.97 -9.40
CA SER A 55 -3.05 15.27 -9.86
C SER A 55 -4.03 14.31 -9.20
N ARG A 56 -5.27 14.78 -9.03
CA ARG A 56 -6.36 13.91 -8.61
C ARG A 56 -6.70 12.97 -9.77
N ASP A 57 -6.73 11.67 -9.50
CA ASP A 57 -7.37 10.72 -10.40
C ASP A 57 -8.89 10.88 -10.32
N LEU A 58 -9.51 11.16 -11.47
CA LEU A 58 -10.97 11.32 -11.59
C LEU A 58 -11.65 10.03 -12.05
N ASN A 59 -10.90 9.00 -12.44
CA ASN A 59 -11.46 7.73 -12.90
C ASN A 59 -11.96 6.89 -11.72
N PHE A 60 -11.28 6.94 -10.58
CA PHE A 60 -11.76 6.33 -9.35
C PHE A 60 -12.96 7.12 -8.79
N ASN A 61 -14.17 6.73 -9.19
CA ASN A 61 -15.41 7.42 -8.85
C ASN A 61 -16.52 6.45 -8.42
N GLY A 62 -16.21 5.60 -7.44
CA GLY A 62 -17.15 4.65 -6.87
C GLY A 62 -18.28 5.33 -6.10
N THR A 63 -19.51 4.85 -6.30
CA THR A 63 -20.69 5.31 -5.54
C THR A 63 -21.07 4.28 -4.49
N ILE A 64 -21.04 4.66 -3.21
CA ILE A 64 -21.41 3.82 -2.07
C ILE A 64 -22.40 4.54 -1.14
N THR A 65 -23.13 3.78 -0.33
CA THR A 65 -24.14 4.32 0.60
C THR A 65 -23.66 4.35 2.03
N GLY A 66 -23.86 5.51 2.68
CA GLY A 66 -23.52 5.78 4.08
C GLY A 66 -22.20 6.52 4.22
N ASN A 67 -21.97 7.12 5.38
CA ASN A 67 -20.73 7.84 5.67
C ASN A 67 -19.57 6.86 5.84
N VAL A 68 -18.41 7.20 5.31
CA VAL A 68 -17.15 6.49 5.53
C VAL A 68 -16.34 7.25 6.58
N TYR A 69 -16.20 6.69 7.77
CA TYR A 69 -15.30 7.21 8.81
C TYR A 69 -14.07 6.34 9.03
N ALA A 70 -14.15 5.06 8.67
CA ALA A 70 -13.02 4.16 8.74
C ALA A 70 -12.01 4.49 7.62
N GLN A 71 -10.73 4.26 7.90
CA GLN A 71 -9.69 4.28 6.88
C GLN A 71 -9.94 3.14 5.87
N PRO A 72 -10.07 3.43 4.56
CA PRO A 72 -10.13 2.38 3.54
C PRO A 72 -8.84 1.56 3.51
N LEU A 73 -8.97 0.27 3.18
CA LEU A 73 -7.84 -0.64 2.98
C LEU A 73 -7.57 -0.80 1.50
N TYR A 74 -6.32 -1.09 1.14
CA TYR A 74 -5.88 -1.30 -0.24
C TYR A 74 -5.12 -2.63 -0.35
N VAL A 75 -5.49 -3.48 -1.31
CA VAL A 75 -4.89 -4.80 -1.49
C VAL A 75 -4.69 -5.11 -2.97
N GLU A 76 -3.44 -5.39 -3.37
CA GLU A 76 -3.01 -5.88 -4.67
C GLU A 76 -3.14 -7.40 -4.84
N GLY A 77 -3.05 -7.85 -6.09
CA GLY A 77 -2.83 -9.27 -6.40
C GLY A 77 -4.05 -10.17 -6.23
N GLY A 78 -5.24 -9.58 -6.09
CA GLY A 78 -6.51 -10.31 -6.10
C GLY A 78 -6.92 -10.76 -7.50
N PRO A 79 -7.89 -11.70 -7.62
CA PRO A 79 -8.40 -12.18 -8.91
C PRO A 79 -9.08 -11.10 -9.76
N ASN A 80 -9.45 -9.97 -9.15
CA ASN A 80 -10.04 -8.81 -9.82
C ASN A 80 -9.05 -7.62 -9.89
N GLY A 81 -7.75 -7.89 -9.70
CA GLY A 81 -6.73 -6.86 -9.56
C GLY A 81 -6.72 -6.24 -8.17
N ALA A 82 -6.21 -5.01 -8.10
CA ALA A 82 -6.18 -4.21 -6.88
C ALA A 82 -7.59 -3.82 -6.41
N ILE A 83 -7.82 -3.89 -5.11
CA ILE A 83 -9.11 -3.57 -4.50
C ILE A 83 -8.96 -2.55 -3.38
N VAL A 84 -9.96 -1.68 -3.26
CA VAL A 84 -10.18 -0.82 -2.10
C VAL A 84 -11.32 -1.40 -1.27
N ILE A 85 -11.09 -1.65 0.01
CA ILE A 85 -12.13 -2.04 0.95
C ILE A 85 -12.59 -0.80 1.72
N ALA A 86 -13.87 -0.47 1.62
CA ALA A 86 -14.49 0.63 2.36
C ALA A 86 -15.66 0.11 3.19
N VAL A 87 -15.85 0.68 4.39
CA VAL A 87 -16.97 0.34 5.28
C VAL A 87 -17.71 1.61 5.69
N THR A 88 -19.03 1.52 5.81
CA THR A 88 -19.89 2.69 6.08
C THR A 88 -20.71 2.55 7.36
N GLU A 89 -21.19 3.69 7.89
CA GLU A 89 -22.10 3.71 9.06
C GLU A 89 -23.41 2.97 8.82
N SER A 90 -23.80 2.78 7.56
CA SER A 90 -24.94 1.92 7.19
C SER A 90 -24.64 0.43 7.31
N ASN A 91 -23.51 0.07 7.96
CA ASN A 91 -23.05 -1.29 8.20
C ASN A 91 -22.81 -2.08 6.89
N ASN A 92 -22.44 -1.38 5.83
CA ASN A 92 -22.07 -1.97 4.55
C ASN A 92 -20.54 -2.08 4.44
N VAL A 93 -20.08 -3.21 3.92
CA VAL A 93 -18.70 -3.45 3.49
C VAL A 93 -18.70 -3.53 1.97
N TYR A 94 -17.84 -2.75 1.33
CA TYR A 94 -17.65 -2.73 -0.13
C TYR A 94 -16.23 -3.15 -0.47
N ALA A 95 -16.08 -3.98 -1.50
CA ALA A 95 -14.85 -4.04 -2.27
C ALA A 95 -15.06 -3.31 -3.60
N LEU A 96 -14.21 -2.33 -3.84
CA LEU A 96 -14.20 -1.51 -5.04
C LEU A 96 -12.99 -1.87 -5.88
N ASN A 97 -13.13 -1.89 -7.21
CA ASN A 97 -12.00 -1.99 -8.12
C ASN A 97 -11.14 -0.73 -7.97
N ALA A 98 -9.83 -0.88 -7.73
CA ALA A 98 -8.96 0.26 -7.48
C ALA A 98 -8.72 1.16 -8.70
N ASN A 99 -9.06 0.72 -9.91
CA ASN A 99 -8.87 1.52 -11.13
C ASN A 99 -10.01 2.52 -11.38
N ASP A 100 -11.26 2.14 -11.07
CA ASP A 100 -12.45 2.94 -11.43
C ASP A 100 -13.46 3.12 -10.29
N GLY A 101 -13.27 2.43 -9.17
CA GLY A 101 -14.18 2.47 -8.02
C GLY A 101 -15.47 1.67 -8.22
N SER A 102 -15.60 0.88 -9.29
CA SER A 102 -16.74 -0.02 -9.49
C SER A 102 -16.85 -1.04 -8.36
N ILE A 103 -18.08 -1.36 -7.94
CA ILE A 103 -18.32 -2.35 -6.89
C ILE A 103 -18.04 -3.74 -7.44
N ILE A 104 -17.03 -4.42 -6.88
CA ILE A 104 -16.76 -5.84 -7.14
C ILE A 104 -17.73 -6.69 -6.34
N TRP A 105 -17.85 -6.40 -5.04
CA TRP A 105 -18.85 -7.00 -4.18
C TRP A 105 -19.23 -6.06 -3.04
N GLN A 106 -20.40 -6.30 -2.47
CA GLN A 106 -20.86 -5.62 -1.27
C GLN A 106 -21.52 -6.60 -0.29
N ARG A 107 -21.46 -6.28 0.99
CA ARG A 107 -22.14 -7.04 2.05
C ARG A 107 -22.67 -6.09 3.12
N ASN A 108 -23.96 -6.15 3.37
CA ASN A 108 -24.56 -5.54 4.55
C ASN A 108 -24.43 -6.49 5.74
N LEU A 109 -23.97 -5.99 6.88
CA LEU A 109 -23.75 -6.78 8.10
C LEU A 109 -24.89 -6.63 9.13
N GLY A 110 -26.01 -6.04 8.73
CA GLY A 110 -27.18 -5.79 9.57
C GLY A 110 -27.55 -4.30 9.63
N PRO A 111 -28.50 -3.93 10.50
CA PRO A 111 -28.90 -2.55 10.69
C PRO A 111 -27.72 -1.64 11.08
N ALA A 112 -27.82 -0.37 10.71
CA ALA A 112 -26.92 0.66 11.20
C ALA A 112 -26.99 0.75 12.73
N VAL A 113 -25.86 1.01 13.37
CA VAL A 113 -25.86 1.32 14.80
C VAL A 113 -26.48 2.71 14.97
N THR A 114 -27.62 2.79 15.65
CA THR A 114 -28.20 4.07 16.05
C THR A 114 -27.33 4.67 17.13
N SER A 115 -26.95 5.95 17.03
CA SER A 115 -26.22 6.65 18.10
C SER A 115 -27.06 6.57 19.38
N GLY A 116 -26.65 5.75 20.34
CA GLY A 116 -27.33 5.59 21.63
C GLY A 116 -27.01 6.69 22.63
N LEU A 117 -26.90 7.94 22.15
CA LEU A 117 -26.81 9.14 22.97
C LEU A 117 -28.12 9.92 22.88
#